data_AF-A0A3P1B4Z7-F1
#
_entry.id   AF-A0A3P1B4Z7-F1
#
_cell.length_a   1.000
_cell.length_b   1.000
_cell.length_c   1.000
_cell.angle_alpha   90.00
_cell.angle_beta   90.00
_cell.angle_gamma   90.00
#
_symmetry.space_group_name_H-M   'P 1'
#
loop_
_entity.id
_entity.type
_entity.pdbx_description
1 polymer ?
#
loop_
_entity_poly.entity_id
_entity_poly.type
_entity_poly.pdbx_seq_one_letter_code
_entity_poly.pdbx_strand_id
1 'polypeptide(L)'
;MKTHFNIETALDLARKQVEKHYEDKYVYALPAWAMLSAQPTCIAVVTVYGTEGIAIAKQRVDFRVDFKDPASVSQYADFLNEQMNTAHDMMGYVVFFDKKVYLKKDPNYIEELTESQQLELDKQNQLKKDVEISIILLNKNHQPVANLDELASN
;
A
#
# COMPACT_ATOMS: atom_id res chain seq x y z
N MET A 1 22.33 3.20 -16.15
CA MET A 1 22.49 2.52 -14.84
C MET A 1 21.13 2.58 -14.16
N LYS A 2 20.36 1.48 -14.13
CA LYS A 2 18.99 1.44 -13.60
C LYS A 2 19.06 1.58 -12.08
N THR A 3 18.80 2.77 -11.55
CA THR A 3 18.61 3.02 -10.13
C THR A 3 17.58 2.03 -9.60
N HIS A 4 18.03 1.10 -8.75
CA HIS A 4 17.15 0.12 -8.13
C HIS A 4 16.18 0.89 -7.24
N PHE A 5 14.95 1.04 -7.68
CA PHE A 5 13.86 1.49 -6.84
C PHE A 5 13.77 0.50 -5.67
N ASN A 6 13.97 0.98 -4.44
CA ASN A 6 13.97 0.13 -3.26
C ASN A 6 12.53 -0.13 -2.81
N ILE A 7 11.87 -1.08 -3.48
CA ILE A 7 10.49 -1.52 -3.21
C ILE A 7 10.29 -1.85 -1.73
N GLU A 8 11.30 -2.42 -1.06
CA GLU A 8 11.22 -2.77 0.36
C GLU A 8 11.00 -1.52 1.24
N THR A 9 11.67 -0.41 0.91
CA THR A 9 11.46 0.86 1.62
C THR A 9 10.05 1.38 1.41
N ALA A 10 9.52 1.29 0.17
CA ALA A 10 8.15 1.71 -0.12
C ALA A 10 7.12 0.88 0.65
N LEU A 11 7.32 -0.43 0.72
CA LEU A 11 6.43 -1.34 1.45
C LEU A 11 6.54 -1.18 2.97
N ASP A 12 7.73 -0.90 3.52
CA ASP A 12 7.89 -0.57 4.94
C ASP A 12 7.16 0.72 5.32
N LEU A 13 7.25 1.74 4.46
CA LEU A 13 6.51 2.99 4.63
C LEU A 13 4.99 2.75 4.56
N ALA A 14 4.53 1.98 3.57
CA ALA A 14 3.12 1.60 3.46
C ALA A 14 2.63 0.86 4.71
N ARG A 15 3.41 -0.09 5.21
CA ARG A 15 3.10 -0.81 6.47
C ARG A 15 2.96 0.17 7.63
N LYS A 16 3.96 1.03 7.87
CA LYS A 16 3.94 2.01 8.97
C LYS A 16 2.75 2.95 8.87
N GLN A 17 2.40 3.38 7.66
CA GLN A 17 1.26 4.26 7.43
C GLN A 17 -0.07 3.57 7.75
N VAL A 18 -0.24 2.31 7.32
CA VAL A 18 -1.44 1.51 7.63
C VAL A 18 -1.54 1.23 9.13
N GLU A 19 -0.44 0.83 9.76
CA GLU A 19 -0.40 0.59 11.21
C GLU A 19 -0.75 1.87 11.99
N LYS A 20 -0.16 3.01 11.63
CA LYS A 20 -0.47 4.31 12.24
C LYS A 20 -1.93 4.72 12.03
N HIS A 21 -2.50 4.51 10.85
CA HIS A 21 -3.90 4.84 10.58
C HIS A 21 -4.86 4.11 11.53
N TYR A 22 -4.48 2.92 11.98
CA TYR A 22 -5.29 2.07 12.83
C TYR A 22 -4.92 2.13 14.33
N GLU A 23 -3.79 2.77 14.67
CA GLU A 23 -3.33 2.96 16.05
C GLU A 23 -4.41 3.64 16.93
N ASP A 24 -4.99 4.75 16.45
CA ASP A 24 -5.97 5.54 17.21
C ASP A 24 -7.42 5.11 16.99
N LYS A 25 -7.72 4.37 15.90
CA LYS A 25 -9.09 4.06 15.48
C LYS A 25 -9.70 2.83 16.16
N TYR A 26 -8.90 2.06 16.90
CA TYR A 26 -9.31 0.75 17.42
C TYR A 26 -9.37 0.61 18.94
N VAL A 27 -9.27 1.70 19.70
CA VAL A 27 -9.22 1.70 21.18
C VAL A 27 -10.41 1.00 21.88
N TYR A 28 -11.49 0.63 21.17
CA TYR A 28 -12.69 0.01 21.79
C TYR A 28 -13.11 -1.38 21.28
N ALA A 29 -12.47 -1.99 20.26
CA ALA A 29 -12.97 -3.26 19.67
C ALA A 29 -11.98 -4.44 19.67
N LEU A 30 -10.69 -4.22 19.93
CA LEU A 30 -9.70 -5.31 19.99
C LEU A 30 -9.41 -5.70 21.45
N PRO A 31 -9.31 -7.00 21.75
CA PRO A 31 -8.89 -7.44 23.08
C PRO A 31 -7.43 -7.02 23.32
N ALA A 32 -7.07 -6.77 24.59
CA ALA A 32 -5.75 -6.25 24.98
C ALA A 32 -4.54 -7.12 24.56
N TRP A 33 -4.77 -8.37 24.18
CA TRP A 33 -3.75 -9.30 23.72
C TRP A 33 -3.55 -9.30 22.19
N ALA A 34 -4.36 -8.56 21.43
CA ALA A 34 -4.30 -8.49 19.99
C ALA A 34 -4.06 -7.05 19.50
N MET A 35 -3.30 -6.92 18.42
CA MET A 35 -3.14 -5.68 17.68
C MET A 35 -3.36 -5.91 16.19
N LEU A 36 -3.74 -4.85 15.49
CA LEU A 36 -3.81 -4.85 14.03
C LEU A 36 -2.43 -4.52 13.44
N SER A 37 -2.06 -5.20 12.36
CA SER A 37 -0.81 -4.99 11.64
C SER A 37 -1.06 -5.12 10.13
N ALA A 38 -0.08 -4.70 9.33
CA ALA A 38 -0.16 -4.77 7.87
C ALA A 38 1.05 -5.51 7.28
N GLN A 39 0.80 -6.29 6.23
CA GLN A 39 1.84 -6.96 5.46
C GLN A 39 1.64 -6.66 3.98
N PRO A 40 1.94 -5.41 3.55
CA PRO A 40 1.63 -5.00 2.20
C PRO A 40 2.43 -5.79 1.17
N THR A 41 1.82 -6.08 0.02
CA THR A 41 2.47 -6.72 -1.13
C THR A 41 2.45 -5.76 -2.32
N CYS A 42 3.60 -5.53 -2.96
CA CYS A 42 3.68 -4.67 -4.13
C CYS A 42 2.91 -5.29 -5.31
N ILE A 43 2.06 -4.50 -5.97
CA ILE A 43 1.33 -4.87 -7.19
C ILE A 43 2.04 -4.28 -8.40
N ALA A 44 2.28 -2.97 -8.40
CA ALA A 44 2.88 -2.26 -9.52
C ALA A 44 3.55 -0.95 -9.09
N VAL A 45 4.48 -0.46 -9.91
CA VAL A 45 5.17 0.81 -9.71
C VAL A 45 5.13 1.62 -11.00
N VAL A 46 4.67 2.87 -10.91
CA VAL A 46 4.76 3.85 -12.00
C VAL A 46 5.85 4.85 -11.66
N THR A 47 6.81 5.03 -12.57
CA THR A 47 7.86 6.04 -12.41
C THR A 47 7.44 7.32 -13.11
N VAL A 48 7.45 8.44 -12.41
CA VAL A 48 7.00 9.74 -12.94
C VAL A 48 8.21 10.55 -13.38
N TYR A 49 8.29 10.85 -14.68
CA TYR A 49 9.35 11.63 -15.30
C TYR A 49 8.84 13.01 -15.74
N GLY A 50 9.53 14.07 -15.33
CA GLY A 50 9.17 15.45 -15.65
C GLY A 50 7.74 15.87 -15.25
N THR A 51 7.38 17.11 -15.59
CA THR A 51 6.01 17.60 -15.39
C THR A 51 5.02 16.97 -16.37
N GLU A 52 5.50 16.48 -17.52
CA GLU A 52 4.69 15.73 -18.47
C GLU A 52 4.20 14.40 -17.89
N GLY A 53 5.01 13.73 -17.06
CA GLY A 53 4.59 12.48 -16.42
C GLY A 53 3.43 12.68 -15.46
N ILE A 54 3.33 13.85 -14.84
CA ILE A 54 2.16 14.23 -14.04
C ILE A 54 0.92 14.40 -14.92
N ALA A 55 1.07 14.94 -16.13
CA ALA A 55 -0.03 15.07 -17.08
C ALA A 55 -0.47 13.68 -17.60
N ILE A 56 0.47 12.81 -17.97
CA ILE A 56 0.22 11.44 -18.42
C ILE A 56 -0.54 10.64 -17.35
N ALA A 57 -0.13 10.71 -16.09
CA ALA A 57 -0.79 10.02 -14.98
C ALA A 57 -2.24 10.48 -14.72
N LYS A 58 -2.65 11.63 -15.28
CA LYS A 58 -4.02 12.16 -15.19
C LYS A 58 -4.84 11.94 -16.45
N GLN A 59 -4.24 11.41 -17.52
CA GLN A 59 -4.96 11.15 -18.77
C GLN A 59 -5.99 10.03 -18.58
N ARG A 60 -7.11 10.16 -19.29
CA ARG A 60 -8.10 9.08 -19.35
C ARG A 60 -7.57 7.98 -20.25
N VAL A 61 -7.69 6.75 -19.79
CA VAL A 61 -7.42 5.55 -20.58
C VAL A 61 -8.68 5.07 -21.30
N ASP A 62 -8.51 4.37 -22.41
CA ASP A 62 -9.59 3.84 -23.26
C ASP A 62 -10.04 2.42 -22.86
N PHE A 63 -9.42 1.83 -21.84
CA PHE A 63 -9.82 0.57 -21.24
C PHE A 63 -10.32 0.77 -19.80
N ARG A 64 -11.12 -0.19 -19.31
CA ARG A 64 -11.61 -0.17 -17.93
C ARG A 64 -10.48 -0.59 -16.99
N VAL A 65 -10.27 0.20 -15.94
CA VAL A 65 -9.38 -0.15 -14.82
C VAL A 65 -10.24 -0.58 -13.64
N ASP A 66 -10.02 -1.80 -13.15
CA ASP A 66 -10.65 -2.30 -11.92
C ASP A 66 -9.64 -2.27 -10.76
N PHE A 67 -9.81 -1.31 -9.85
CA PHE A 67 -8.98 -1.16 -8.66
C PHE A 67 -9.24 -2.24 -7.59
N LYS A 68 -10.00 -3.30 -7.89
CA LYS A 68 -10.11 -4.51 -7.07
C LYS A 68 -9.37 -5.70 -7.67
N ASP A 69 -8.86 -5.59 -8.88
CA ASP A 69 -8.11 -6.64 -9.57
C ASP A 69 -6.64 -6.23 -9.76
N PRO A 70 -5.69 -6.90 -9.07
CA PRO A 70 -4.26 -6.65 -9.24
C PRO A 70 -3.79 -6.70 -10.70
N ALA A 71 -4.33 -7.61 -11.52
CA ALA A 71 -3.92 -7.73 -12.91
C ALA A 71 -4.33 -6.50 -13.73
N SER A 72 -5.56 -5.99 -13.50
CA SER A 72 -6.03 -4.75 -14.12
C SER A 72 -5.18 -3.54 -13.71
N VAL A 73 -4.77 -3.46 -12.45
CA VAL A 73 -3.89 -2.39 -11.95
C VAL A 73 -2.48 -2.48 -12.54
N SER A 74 -1.91 -3.68 -12.65
CA SER A 74 -0.62 -3.89 -13.32
C SER A 74 -0.67 -3.45 -14.78
N GLN A 75 -1.72 -3.84 -15.53
CA GLN A 75 -1.90 -3.39 -16.92
C GLN A 75 -1.99 -1.87 -17.04
N TYR A 76 -2.72 -1.23 -16.11
CA TYR A 76 -2.81 0.23 -16.08
C TYR A 76 -1.45 0.90 -15.80
N ALA A 77 -0.69 0.38 -14.84
CA ALA A 77 0.64 0.90 -14.52
C ALA A 77 1.64 0.73 -15.68
N ASP A 78 1.59 -0.41 -16.37
CA ASP A 78 2.42 -0.68 -17.54
C ASP A 78 2.11 0.31 -18.67
N PHE A 79 0.82 0.52 -18.98
CA PHE A 79 0.39 1.53 -19.95
C PHE A 79 0.94 2.92 -19.61
N LEU A 80 0.84 3.36 -18.36
CA LEU A 80 1.37 4.66 -17.95
C LEU A 80 2.88 4.73 -18.16
N ASN A 81 3.63 3.71 -17.73
CA ASN A 81 5.08 3.66 -17.88
C ASN A 81 5.52 3.69 -19.35
N GLU A 82 4.79 3.05 -20.26
CA GLU A 82 5.07 3.08 -21.71
C GLU A 82 4.89 4.47 -22.34
N GLN A 83 3.95 5.25 -21.80
CA GLN A 83 3.69 6.62 -22.25
C GLN A 83 4.73 7.62 -21.70
N MET A 84 5.42 7.29 -20.60
CA MET A 84 6.39 8.19 -19.97
C MET A 84 7.64 8.36 -20.84
N ASN A 85 8.00 9.61 -21.12
CA ASN A 85 9.26 9.91 -21.79
C ASN A 85 10.40 9.98 -20.76
N THR A 86 11.24 8.95 -20.80
CA THR A 86 12.34 8.71 -19.86
C THR A 86 13.56 9.60 -20.08
N ALA A 87 13.54 10.49 -21.07
CA ALA A 87 14.59 11.49 -21.28
C ALA A 87 14.56 12.62 -20.23
N HIS A 88 13.43 12.81 -19.54
CA HIS A 88 13.30 13.79 -18.48
C HIS A 88 13.80 13.29 -17.13
N ASP A 89 14.07 14.22 -16.23
CA ASP A 89 14.42 13.88 -14.86
C ASP A 89 13.27 13.17 -14.13
N MET A 90 13.61 12.11 -13.42
CA MET A 90 12.69 11.42 -12.53
C MET A 90 12.27 12.31 -11.37
N MET A 91 10.96 12.44 -11.17
CA MET A 91 10.37 13.27 -10.11
C MET A 91 9.87 12.44 -8.92
N GLY A 92 9.45 11.19 -9.16
CA GLY A 92 8.93 10.32 -8.11
C GLY A 92 8.32 9.03 -8.61
N TYR A 93 7.56 8.39 -7.72
CA TYR A 93 6.96 7.08 -7.92
C TYR A 93 5.54 7.03 -7.39
N VAL A 94 4.70 6.26 -8.07
CA VAL A 94 3.39 5.82 -7.58
C VAL A 94 3.49 4.32 -7.35
N VAL A 95 3.25 3.85 -6.14
CA VAL A 95 3.31 2.43 -5.79
C VAL A 95 1.92 1.94 -5.45
N PHE A 96 1.45 0.95 -6.22
CA PHE A 96 0.22 0.22 -5.94
C PHE A 96 0.57 -1.01 -5.11
N PHE A 97 -0.15 -1.23 -4.01
CA PHE A 97 0.08 -2.36 -3.13
C PHE A 97 -1.22 -2.93 -2.60
N ASP A 98 -1.24 -4.23 -2.38
CA ASP A 98 -2.27 -4.89 -1.58
C ASP A 98 -1.96 -4.63 -0.11
N LYS A 99 -2.88 -3.99 0.61
CA LYS A 99 -2.70 -3.52 1.98
C LYS A 99 -2.61 -4.64 3.02
N LYS A 100 -3.13 -5.84 2.72
CA LYS A 100 -3.24 -7.04 3.60
C LYS A 100 -3.09 -6.74 5.10
N VAL A 101 -4.22 -6.55 5.75
CA VAL A 101 -4.28 -6.27 7.19
C VAL A 101 -4.62 -7.54 7.96
N TYR A 102 -3.90 -7.79 9.05
CA TYR A 102 -4.05 -8.98 9.88
C TYR A 102 -3.94 -8.63 11.37
N LEU A 103 -4.46 -9.52 12.23
CA LEU A 103 -4.28 -9.44 13.68
C LEU A 103 -3.06 -10.24 14.09
N LYS A 104 -2.26 -9.69 15.01
CA LYS A 104 -1.16 -10.37 15.67
C LYS A 104 -1.20 -10.13 17.17
N LYS A 105 -0.39 -10.87 17.93
CA LYS A 105 -0.19 -10.59 19.36
C LYS A 105 0.29 -9.15 19.55
N ASP A 106 -0.33 -8.43 20.47
CA ASP A 106 0.17 -7.12 20.90
C ASP A 106 1.56 -7.31 21.56
N PRO A 107 2.63 -6.65 21.08
CA PRO A 107 3.96 -6.75 21.67
C PRO A 107 4.04 -6.21 23.11
N ASN A 108 3.09 -5.36 23.52
CA ASN A 108 2.98 -4.86 24.89
C ASN A 108 2.22 -5.83 25.81
N TYR A 109 1.57 -6.86 25.26
CA TYR A 109 0.93 -7.91 26.05
C TYR A 109 1.97 -8.92 26.53
N ILE A 110 2.25 -8.89 27.83
CA ILE A 110 3.35 -9.64 28.45
C ILE A 110 3.09 -11.14 28.57
N GLU A 111 1.83 -11.56 28.67
CA GLU A 111 1.48 -12.98 28.84
C GLU A 111 1.56 -13.74 27.51
N GLU A 112 1.76 -15.05 27.57
CA GLU A 112 1.60 -15.91 26.41
C GLU A 112 0.12 -16.03 26.02
N LEU A 113 -0.14 -16.18 24.72
CA LEU A 113 -1.49 -16.42 24.26
C LEU A 113 -1.90 -17.85 24.63
N THR A 114 -3.08 -17.99 25.22
CA THR A 114 -3.75 -19.29 25.34
C THR A 114 -4.06 -19.86 23.95
N GLU A 115 -4.22 -21.17 23.85
CA GLU A 115 -4.58 -21.84 22.59
C GLU A 115 -5.87 -21.26 21.98
N SER A 116 -6.84 -20.89 22.82
CA SER A 116 -8.09 -20.27 22.36
C SER A 116 -7.88 -18.87 21.77
N GLN A 117 -6.98 -18.07 22.34
CA GLN A 117 -6.64 -16.74 21.81
C GLN A 117 -5.87 -16.85 20.49
N GLN A 118 -4.93 -17.79 20.39
CA GLN A 118 -4.20 -18.04 19.14
C GLN A 118 -5.14 -18.51 18.03
N LEU A 119 -6.07 -19.42 18.35
CA LEU A 119 -7.06 -19.90 17.39
C LEU A 119 -7.96 -18.77 16.86
N GLU A 120 -8.34 -17.82 17.73
CA GLU A 120 -9.14 -16.67 17.32
C GLU A 120 -8.34 -15.72 16.38
N LEU A 121 -7.05 -15.48 16.64
CA LEU A 121 -6.20 -14.72 15.71
C LEU A 121 -6.17 -15.38 14.33
N ASP A 122 -5.91 -16.69 14.29
CA ASP A 122 -5.78 -17.44 13.05
C ASP A 122 -7.10 -17.42 12.27
N LYS A 123 -8.23 -17.59 12.96
CA LYS A 123 -9.57 -17.54 12.36
C LYS A 123 -9.86 -16.17 11.75
N GLN A 124 -9.60 -15.08 12.47
CA GLN A 124 -9.82 -13.72 11.95
C GLN A 124 -8.95 -13.43 10.73
N ASN A 125 -7.70 -13.91 10.73
CA ASN A 125 -6.77 -13.74 9.61
C ASN A 125 -7.15 -14.56 8.35
N GLN A 126 -7.90 -15.64 8.51
CA GLN A 126 -8.39 -16.46 7.38
C GLN A 126 -9.65 -15.87 6.71
N LEU A 127 -10.41 -15.02 7.41
CA LEU A 127 -11.68 -14.47 6.93
C LEU A 127 -11.50 -13.33 5.91
N LYS A 128 -10.39 -12.59 5.96
CA LYS A 128 -10.09 -11.52 4.99
C LYS A 128 -9.46 -12.11 3.74
N LYS A 129 -10.27 -12.25 2.69
CA LYS A 129 -9.82 -12.71 1.36
C LYS A 129 -9.86 -11.62 0.28
N ASP A 130 -10.53 -10.51 0.56
CA ASP A 130 -10.66 -9.44 -0.42
C ASP A 130 -9.36 -8.65 -0.51
N VAL A 131 -8.89 -8.46 -1.75
CA VAL A 131 -7.72 -7.64 -2.05
C VAL A 131 -8.12 -6.17 -1.88
N GLU A 132 -7.41 -5.46 -1.01
CA GLU A 132 -7.59 -4.02 -0.79
C GLU A 132 -6.40 -3.28 -1.42
N ILE A 133 -6.57 -2.84 -2.67
CA ILE A 133 -5.53 -2.10 -3.38
C ILE A 133 -5.46 -0.67 -2.84
N SER A 134 -4.26 -0.27 -2.46
CA SER A 134 -3.92 1.05 -1.95
C SER A 134 -2.73 1.65 -2.72
N ILE A 135 -2.54 2.95 -2.60
CA ILE A 135 -1.52 3.72 -3.34
C ILE A 135 -0.66 4.52 -2.38
N ILE A 136 0.66 4.50 -2.54
CA ILE A 136 1.55 5.47 -1.90
C ILE A 136 2.29 6.29 -2.95
N LEU A 137 2.39 7.59 -2.72
CA LEU A 137 3.10 8.55 -3.57
C LEU A 137 4.45 8.88 -2.94
N LEU A 138 5.53 8.69 -3.70
CA LEU A 138 6.90 8.93 -3.24
C LEU A 138 7.61 9.94 -4.15
N ASN A 139 8.45 10.79 -3.58
CA ASN A 139 9.35 11.63 -4.37
C ASN A 139 10.54 10.81 -4.87
N LYS A 140 11.41 11.41 -5.71
CA LYS A 140 12.62 10.77 -6.25
C LYS A 140 13.59 10.23 -5.18
N ASN A 141 13.47 10.71 -3.94
CA ASN A 141 14.27 10.28 -2.79
C ASN A 141 13.53 9.23 -1.92
N HIS A 142 12.43 8.66 -2.42
CA HIS A 142 11.59 7.67 -1.73
C HIS A 142 10.88 8.18 -0.46
N GLN A 143 10.70 9.50 -0.32
CA GLN A 143 9.95 10.07 0.79
C GLN A 143 8.47 10.22 0.40
N PRO A 144 7.52 9.92 1.30
CA PRO A 144 6.10 10.12 1.04
C PRO A 144 5.76 11.57 0.72
N VAL A 145 4.93 11.79 -0.32
CA VAL A 145 4.52 13.13 -0.76
C VAL A 145 3.06 13.44 -0.39
N ALA A 146 2.24 12.43 -0.10
CA ALA A 146 0.86 12.57 0.39
C ALA A 146 0.45 11.34 1.22
N ASN A 147 -0.49 11.52 2.16
CA ASN A 147 -1.08 10.43 2.94
C ASN A 147 -2.31 9.86 2.23
N LEU A 148 -2.47 8.53 2.28
CA LEU A 148 -3.56 7.75 1.68
C LEU A 148 -4.98 8.27 2.00
N ASP A 149 -5.17 8.88 3.18
CA ASP A 149 -6.49 9.32 3.66
C ASP A 149 -7.00 10.63 3.01
N GLU A 150 -6.11 11.45 2.44
CA GLU A 150 -6.50 12.72 1.83
C GLU A 150 -7.08 12.54 0.41
N LEU A 151 -6.77 11.42 -0.25
CA LEU A 151 -7.24 11.12 -1.61
C LEU A 151 -8.64 10.49 -1.64
N ALA A 152 -9.10 9.90 -0.54
CA ALA A 152 -10.43 9.27 -0.44
C ALA A 152 -11.51 10.21 0.12
N SER A 153 -11.13 11.41 0.58
CA SER A 153 -12.01 12.36 1.28
C SER A 153 -12.50 13.53 0.41
N ASN A 154 -12.27 13.48 -0.92
CA ASN A 154 -12.74 14.49 -1.89
C ASN A 154 -13.64 13.87 -2.96
#